data_AF-A0A958JXC6-F1
#
_entry.id   AF-A0A958JXC6-F1
#
_cell.length_a   1.000
_cell.length_b   1.000
_cell.length_c   1.000
_cell.angle_alpha   90.00
_cell.angle_beta   90.00
_cell.angle_gamma   90.00
#
_symmetry.space_group_name_H-M   'P 1'
#
loop_
_entity.id
_entity.type
_entity.pdbx_description
1 polymer ?
#
loop_
_entity_poly.entity_id
_entity_poly.type
_entity_poly.pdbx_seq_one_letter_code
_entity_poly.pdbx_strand_id
1 'polypeptide(L)'
;MKHIILSFILFPDDGLAQVYADEPDLSGKSFEGQVSALNHSPIAPKAARLFLELEKNGYEPHVLPVNNMPSQVTWLRANGYHDFNSRRWMQETVLRQIESLKPDILVLPPSLFSDDFLAELQERPRLVIAWWDQNVDESSSCSKYDFAFLENSSLEENAHACQVHHVFKLELSQEILNTGVAQIDELLRARMLESQISDSSDMNPLSHQDELPPADALIVEVLSALNGGEPQKAQDLLTAGKSLFQDYPELHFPLAIAYARLGDLEQAKCEVQELFRFRPNHPFAQQLYLELCSNTPCPVDEGLSGQPFSSEMPLSREDVAKEVDQLLNEAIECLQQQNLSGARERIRRAKERGSTV
;
A
#
# COMPACT_ATOMS: atom_id res chain seq x y z
N MET A 1 -0.33 14.18 -19.70
CA MET A 1 -1.77 14.17 -19.36
C MET A 1 -1.83 13.81 -17.88
N LYS A 2 -2.59 14.52 -17.05
CA LYS A 2 -2.75 14.15 -15.64
C LYS A 2 -3.74 12.99 -15.55
N HIS A 3 -3.46 12.01 -14.70
CA HIS A 3 -4.41 10.93 -14.42
C HIS A 3 -5.41 11.38 -13.35
N ILE A 4 -6.69 11.12 -13.59
CA ILE A 4 -7.75 11.48 -12.64
C ILE A 4 -7.88 10.36 -11.62
N ILE A 5 -7.71 10.69 -10.34
CA ILE A 5 -8.00 9.78 -9.24
C ILE A 5 -9.23 10.28 -8.47
N LEU A 6 -10.27 9.45 -8.42
CA LEU A 6 -11.50 9.74 -7.70
C LEU A 6 -11.59 8.84 -6.46
N SER A 7 -11.53 9.45 -5.29
CA SER A 7 -11.55 8.75 -4.01
C SER A 7 -12.78 9.12 -3.20
N PHE A 8 -13.59 8.12 -2.88
CA PHE A 8 -14.74 8.27 -1.99
C PHE A 8 -14.32 7.92 -0.57
N ILE A 9 -14.47 8.87 0.35
CA ILE A 9 -13.99 8.73 1.72
C ILE A 9 -15.17 8.86 2.70
N LEU A 10 -15.22 7.97 3.69
CA LEU A 10 -16.15 8.04 4.81
C LEU A 10 -15.60 8.97 5.89
N PHE A 11 -16.40 9.96 6.28
CA PHE A 11 -16.08 10.84 7.40
C PHE A 11 -16.82 10.38 8.65
N PRO A 12 -16.29 10.57 9.87
CA PRO A 12 -17.04 10.29 11.10
C PRO A 12 -18.32 11.14 11.16
N ASP A 13 -19.47 10.52 11.42
CA ASP A 13 -20.77 11.21 11.41
C ASP A 13 -20.86 12.32 12.47
N ASP A 14 -20.29 12.09 13.66
CA ASP A 14 -20.18 13.07 14.74
C ASP A 14 -19.27 14.25 14.33
N GLY A 15 -18.17 13.95 13.65
CA GLY A 15 -17.29 14.94 13.05
C GLY A 15 -18.02 15.80 12.02
N LEU A 16 -18.76 15.18 11.08
CA LEU A 16 -19.53 15.91 10.07
C LEU A 16 -20.56 16.84 10.73
N ALA A 17 -21.31 16.34 11.72
CA ALA A 17 -22.28 17.15 12.45
C ALA A 17 -21.62 18.35 13.14
N GLN A 18 -20.45 18.14 13.75
CA GLN A 18 -19.70 19.20 14.41
C GLN A 18 -19.22 20.27 13.43
N VAL A 19 -18.68 19.89 12.26
CA VAL A 19 -18.23 20.86 11.24
C VAL A 19 -19.37 21.76 10.76
N TYR A 20 -20.57 21.22 10.54
CA TYR A 20 -21.73 22.04 10.14
C TYR A 20 -22.34 22.83 11.30
N ALA A 21 -22.15 22.41 12.55
CA ALA A 21 -22.51 23.21 13.71
C ALA A 21 -21.58 24.41 13.88
N ASP A 22 -20.27 24.22 13.64
CA ASP A 22 -19.25 25.27 13.73
C ASP A 22 -19.29 26.23 12.52
N GLU A 23 -19.66 25.73 11.33
CA GLU A 23 -19.84 26.52 10.11
C GLU A 23 -21.25 26.35 9.50
N PRO A 24 -22.31 26.99 10.05
CA PRO A 24 -23.68 26.82 9.54
C PRO A 24 -23.85 27.20 8.06
N ASP A 25 -23.11 28.22 7.60
CA ASP A 25 -23.12 28.70 6.23
C ASP A 25 -22.50 27.71 5.23
N LEU A 26 -21.77 26.69 5.71
CA LEU A 26 -21.13 25.68 4.87
C LEU A 26 -22.14 24.96 3.97
N SER A 27 -23.33 24.64 4.51
CA SER A 27 -24.41 24.00 3.76
C SER A 27 -24.94 24.80 2.56
N GLY A 28 -24.74 26.13 2.58
CA GLY A 28 -25.11 27.02 1.48
C GLY A 28 -24.00 27.27 0.47
N LYS A 29 -22.77 26.78 0.71
CA LYS A 29 -21.65 26.91 -0.24
C LYS A 29 -21.82 25.96 -1.43
N SER A 30 -21.06 26.21 -2.50
CA SER A 30 -20.99 25.27 -3.64
C SER A 30 -20.48 23.90 -3.19
N PHE A 31 -20.66 22.89 -4.03
CA PHE A 31 -20.15 21.55 -3.76
C PHE A 31 -18.63 21.56 -3.48
N GLU A 32 -17.86 22.24 -4.32
CA GLU A 32 -16.41 22.36 -4.19
C GLU A 32 -16.04 23.10 -2.90
N GLY A 33 -16.80 24.13 -2.53
CA GLY A 33 -16.60 24.84 -1.27
C GLY A 33 -16.83 23.96 -0.04
N GLN A 34 -17.85 23.07 -0.10
CA GLN A 34 -18.13 22.11 0.96
C GLN A 34 -17.06 21.02 1.06
N VAL A 35 -16.72 20.40 -0.07
CA VAL A 35 -15.69 19.35 -0.15
C VAL A 35 -14.33 19.90 0.29
N SER A 36 -13.94 21.09 -0.18
CA SER A 36 -12.69 21.73 0.23
C SER A 36 -12.65 21.98 1.73
N ALA A 37 -13.72 22.50 2.34
CA ALA A 37 -13.75 22.73 3.78
C ALA A 37 -13.60 21.42 4.58
N LEU A 38 -14.30 20.36 4.17
CA LEU A 38 -14.24 19.06 4.82
C LEU A 38 -12.86 18.42 4.70
N ASN A 39 -12.25 18.44 3.51
CA ASN A 39 -10.93 17.86 3.27
C ASN A 39 -9.80 18.56 4.03
N HIS A 40 -9.95 19.85 4.36
CA HIS A 40 -8.99 20.61 5.15
C HIS A 40 -9.32 20.67 6.65
N SER A 41 -10.44 20.07 7.06
CA SER A 41 -10.86 20.06 8.45
C SER A 41 -10.02 19.10 9.31
N PRO A 42 -9.98 19.31 10.64
CA PRO A 42 -9.30 18.38 11.55
C PRO A 42 -9.87 16.96 11.53
N ILE A 43 -11.14 16.79 11.14
CA ILE A 43 -11.83 15.49 11.08
C ILE A 43 -11.53 14.71 9.79
N ALA A 44 -10.85 15.32 8.81
CA ALA A 44 -10.55 14.68 7.55
C ALA A 44 -9.75 13.38 7.79
N PRO A 45 -10.25 12.22 7.32
CA PRO A 45 -9.53 10.96 7.46
C PRO A 45 -8.15 11.04 6.83
N LYS A 46 -7.20 10.27 7.35
CA LYS A 46 -5.82 10.28 6.83
C LYS A 46 -5.77 9.93 5.35
N ALA A 47 -6.65 9.03 4.91
CA ALA A 47 -6.87 8.67 3.51
C ALA A 47 -7.09 9.90 2.62
N ALA A 48 -7.96 10.83 3.04
CA ALA A 48 -8.25 12.03 2.27
C ALA A 48 -6.99 12.86 2.04
N ARG A 49 -6.15 13.01 3.07
CA ARG A 49 -4.88 13.76 2.97
C ARG A 49 -3.87 13.05 2.06
N LEU A 50 -3.75 11.72 2.18
CA LEU A 50 -2.89 10.92 1.31
C LEU A 50 -3.27 11.12 -0.16
N PHE A 51 -4.55 11.03 -0.52
CA PHE A 51 -4.97 11.15 -1.91
C PHE A 51 -4.80 12.57 -2.46
N LEU A 52 -4.96 13.62 -1.63
CA LEU A 52 -4.67 14.99 -2.05
C LEU A 52 -3.18 15.20 -2.35
N GLU A 53 -2.29 14.54 -1.61
CA GLU A 53 -0.84 14.63 -1.82
C GLU A 53 -0.38 14.02 -3.16
N LEU A 54 -1.19 13.17 -3.81
CA LEU A 54 -0.90 12.63 -5.14
C LEU A 54 -0.82 13.72 -6.22
N GLU A 55 -1.39 14.91 -6.00
CA GLU A 55 -1.23 16.03 -6.93
C GLU A 55 0.25 16.35 -7.19
N LYS A 56 1.11 16.21 -6.18
CA LYS A 56 2.57 16.44 -6.28
C LYS A 56 3.24 15.48 -7.26
N ASN A 57 2.58 14.38 -7.60
CA ASN A 57 3.07 13.32 -8.49
C ASN A 57 2.38 13.35 -9.87
N GLY A 58 1.69 14.45 -10.20
CA GLY A 58 1.09 14.63 -11.53
C GLY A 58 -0.32 14.06 -11.67
N TYR A 59 -0.93 13.61 -10.57
CA TYR A 59 -2.34 13.23 -10.54
C TYR A 59 -3.24 14.46 -10.41
N GLU A 60 -4.51 14.27 -10.75
CA GLU A 60 -5.59 15.19 -10.45
C GLU A 60 -6.55 14.54 -9.45
N PRO A 61 -6.37 14.79 -8.14
CA PRO A 61 -7.15 14.13 -7.11
C PRO A 61 -8.52 14.78 -6.88
N HIS A 62 -9.54 13.94 -6.85
CA HIS A 62 -10.92 14.27 -6.50
C HIS A 62 -11.30 13.45 -5.26
N VAL A 63 -11.17 14.04 -4.07
CA VAL A 63 -11.46 13.36 -2.79
C VAL A 63 -12.83 13.80 -2.28
N LEU A 64 -13.81 12.90 -2.32
CA LEU A 64 -15.22 13.22 -2.07
C LEU A 64 -15.74 12.55 -0.78
N PRO A 65 -16.36 13.31 0.15
CA PRO A 65 -16.96 12.79 1.37
C PRO A 65 -18.29 12.09 1.06
N VAL A 66 -18.28 10.76 1.01
CA VAL A 66 -19.40 10.00 0.44
C VAL A 66 -20.66 9.98 1.31
N ASN A 67 -20.48 10.04 2.64
CA ASN A 67 -21.58 10.12 3.61
C ASN A 67 -22.01 11.56 3.94
N ASN A 68 -21.42 12.57 3.31
CA ASN A 68 -21.83 13.96 3.53
C ASN A 68 -23.03 14.36 2.65
N MET A 69 -24.23 14.03 3.09
CA MET A 69 -25.48 14.34 2.36
C MET A 69 -25.59 15.80 1.88
N PRO A 70 -25.26 16.86 2.67
CA PRO A 70 -25.41 18.23 2.20
C PRO A 70 -24.59 18.55 0.94
N SER A 71 -23.32 18.15 0.88
CA SER A 71 -22.48 18.36 -0.31
C SER A 71 -22.99 17.53 -1.50
N GLN A 72 -23.39 16.28 -1.26
CA GLN A 72 -23.86 15.37 -2.32
C GLN A 72 -25.17 15.85 -2.94
N VAL A 73 -26.12 16.35 -2.14
CA VAL A 73 -27.35 17.00 -2.64
C VAL A 73 -27.04 18.27 -3.43
N THR A 74 -26.05 19.05 -2.97
CA THR A 74 -25.59 20.26 -3.67
C THR A 74 -25.02 19.90 -5.05
N TRP A 75 -24.20 18.84 -5.13
CA TRP A 75 -23.68 18.31 -6.38
C TRP A 75 -24.78 17.84 -7.33
N LEU A 76 -25.72 17.04 -6.83
CA LEU A 76 -26.85 16.54 -7.64
C LEU A 76 -27.64 17.69 -8.27
N ARG A 77 -28.00 18.71 -7.46
CA ARG A 77 -28.74 19.88 -7.95
C ARG A 77 -27.96 20.68 -8.98
N ALA A 78 -26.66 20.88 -8.76
CA ALA A 78 -25.79 21.59 -9.69
C ALA A 78 -25.67 20.88 -11.06
N ASN A 79 -25.84 19.55 -11.08
CA ASN A 79 -25.81 18.72 -12.28
C ASN A 79 -27.21 18.39 -12.84
N GLY A 80 -28.26 19.10 -12.42
CA GLY A 80 -29.61 18.94 -12.96
C GLY A 80 -30.36 17.70 -12.47
N TYR A 81 -29.86 17.05 -11.43
CA TYR A 81 -30.50 15.88 -10.83
C TYR A 81 -31.40 16.30 -9.67
N HIS A 82 -32.72 16.29 -9.91
CA HIS A 82 -33.73 16.64 -8.92
C HIS A 82 -34.41 15.42 -8.29
N ASP A 83 -34.46 14.32 -9.03
CA ASP A 83 -35.04 13.06 -8.59
C ASP A 83 -33.93 12.04 -8.33
N PHE A 84 -33.82 11.61 -7.07
CA PHE A 84 -32.94 10.54 -6.64
C PHE A 84 -33.65 9.71 -5.57
N ASN A 85 -33.35 8.42 -5.54
CA ASN A 85 -33.97 7.52 -4.58
C ASN A 85 -33.38 7.80 -3.19
N SER A 86 -34.21 8.28 -2.25
CA SER A 86 -33.75 8.58 -0.88
C SER A 86 -33.15 7.38 -0.13
N ARG A 87 -33.40 6.15 -0.57
CA ARG A 87 -32.78 4.93 0.00
C ARG A 87 -31.47 4.54 -0.66
N ARG A 88 -31.24 4.93 -1.92
CA ARG A 88 -30.02 4.62 -2.70
C ARG A 88 -29.22 5.87 -3.09
N TRP A 89 -29.55 7.01 -2.50
CA TRP A 89 -29.03 8.32 -2.91
C TRP A 89 -27.50 8.32 -2.98
N MET A 90 -26.83 7.66 -2.03
CA MET A 90 -25.37 7.57 -1.98
C MET A 90 -24.82 6.84 -3.21
N GLN A 91 -25.30 5.63 -3.47
CA GLN A 91 -24.89 4.82 -4.63
C GLN A 91 -25.19 5.54 -5.95
N GLU A 92 -26.41 6.09 -6.09
CA GLU A 92 -26.80 6.82 -7.31
C GLU A 92 -25.93 8.07 -7.54
N THR A 93 -25.58 8.79 -6.48
CA THR A 93 -24.72 9.98 -6.58
C THR A 93 -23.30 9.60 -7.00
N VAL A 94 -22.74 8.56 -6.37
CA VAL A 94 -21.40 8.05 -6.66
C VAL A 94 -21.30 7.55 -8.10
N LEU A 95 -22.28 6.76 -8.58
CA LEU A 95 -22.31 6.32 -9.98
C LEU A 95 -22.26 7.50 -10.95
N ARG A 96 -23.11 8.51 -10.73
CA ARG A 96 -23.15 9.71 -11.58
C ARG A 96 -21.86 10.53 -11.52
N GLN A 97 -21.21 10.59 -10.35
CA GLN A 97 -19.91 11.25 -10.20
C GLN A 97 -18.82 10.50 -10.97
N ILE A 98 -18.80 9.17 -10.92
CA ILE A 98 -17.88 8.33 -11.69
C ILE A 98 -18.12 8.52 -13.20
N GLU A 99 -19.37 8.48 -13.66
CA GLU A 99 -19.73 8.66 -15.07
C GLU A 99 -19.37 10.06 -15.60
N SER A 100 -19.52 11.09 -14.76
CA SER A 100 -19.21 12.48 -15.10
C SER A 100 -17.70 12.74 -15.17
N LEU A 101 -16.95 12.23 -14.19
CA LEU A 101 -15.51 12.48 -14.07
C LEU A 101 -14.65 11.51 -14.90
N LYS A 102 -15.15 10.30 -15.17
CA LYS A 102 -14.43 9.22 -15.87
C LYS A 102 -13.00 9.01 -15.34
N PRO A 103 -12.86 8.68 -14.05
CA PRO A 103 -11.54 8.58 -13.44
C PRO A 103 -10.71 7.44 -14.05
N ASP A 104 -9.39 7.64 -14.15
CA ASP A 104 -8.47 6.54 -14.44
C ASP A 104 -8.38 5.57 -13.26
N ILE A 105 -8.37 6.12 -12.05
CA ILE A 105 -8.25 5.40 -10.78
C ILE A 105 -9.46 5.72 -9.91
N LEU A 106 -10.15 4.67 -9.44
CA LEU A 106 -11.28 4.78 -8.53
C LEU A 106 -10.95 4.13 -7.19
N VAL A 107 -11.12 4.88 -6.11
CA VAL A 107 -10.94 4.38 -4.74
C VAL A 107 -12.26 4.41 -4.01
N LEU A 108 -12.68 3.26 -3.48
CA LEU A 108 -13.98 3.08 -2.82
C LEU A 108 -13.85 2.32 -1.49
N PRO A 109 -14.67 2.65 -0.48
CA PRO A 109 -14.82 1.84 0.72
C PRO A 109 -15.69 0.62 0.40
N PRO A 110 -15.16 -0.61 0.46
CA PRO A 110 -15.92 -1.81 0.09
C PRO A 110 -17.08 -2.10 1.06
N SER A 111 -17.10 -1.50 2.25
CA SER A 111 -18.22 -1.55 3.19
C SER A 111 -19.50 -0.89 2.64
N LEU A 112 -19.37 0.02 1.66
CA LEU A 112 -20.49 0.71 1.03
C LEU A 112 -20.72 0.30 -0.43
N PHE A 113 -19.66 -0.15 -1.10
CA PHE A 113 -19.65 -0.41 -2.54
C PHE A 113 -19.19 -1.84 -2.81
N SER A 114 -20.15 -2.73 -3.00
CA SER A 114 -19.90 -4.15 -3.26
C SER A 114 -19.49 -4.43 -4.72
N ASP A 115 -19.15 -5.68 -5.01
CA ASP A 115 -18.98 -6.15 -6.39
C ASP A 115 -20.23 -5.94 -7.27
N ASP A 116 -21.44 -5.94 -6.70
CA ASP A 116 -22.67 -5.63 -7.44
C ASP A 116 -22.69 -4.15 -7.87
N PHE A 117 -22.30 -3.24 -6.98
CA PHE A 117 -22.15 -1.83 -7.32
C PHE A 117 -21.14 -1.63 -8.45
N LEU A 118 -19.98 -2.30 -8.38
CA LEU A 118 -18.98 -2.24 -9.45
C LEU A 118 -19.48 -2.82 -10.78
N ALA A 119 -20.45 -3.74 -10.73
CA ALA A 119 -21.12 -4.26 -11.93
C ALA A 119 -22.05 -3.23 -12.59
N GLU A 120 -22.55 -2.26 -11.83
CA GLU A 120 -23.45 -1.21 -12.31
C GLU A 120 -22.69 -0.09 -13.06
N LEU A 121 -21.35 -0.06 -12.98
CA LEU A 121 -20.54 0.94 -13.69
C LEU A 121 -20.66 0.75 -15.21
N GLN A 122 -21.02 1.81 -15.92
CA GLN A 122 -21.07 1.81 -17.39
C GLN A 122 -19.68 1.63 -18.01
N GLU A 123 -18.69 2.27 -17.41
CA GLU A 123 -17.28 2.22 -17.81
C GLU A 123 -16.46 1.92 -16.55
N ARG A 124 -15.75 0.79 -16.54
CA ARG A 124 -14.88 0.44 -15.43
C ARG A 124 -13.59 1.25 -15.52
N PRO A 125 -13.20 1.97 -14.46
CA PRO A 125 -11.88 2.60 -14.39
C PRO A 125 -10.76 1.58 -14.60
N ARG A 126 -9.60 2.07 -15.07
CA ARG A 126 -8.42 1.23 -15.32
C ARG A 126 -7.93 0.54 -14.05
N LEU A 127 -8.10 1.22 -12.92
CA LEU A 127 -7.70 0.74 -11.61
C LEU A 127 -8.81 1.01 -10.60
N VAL A 128 -9.28 -0.04 -9.92
CA VAL A 128 -10.27 0.04 -8.85
C VAL A 128 -9.64 -0.45 -7.55
N ILE A 129 -9.56 0.43 -6.56
CA ILE A 129 -8.87 0.20 -5.30
C ILE A 129 -9.88 0.20 -4.16
N ALA A 130 -9.83 -0.84 -3.33
CA ALA A 130 -10.55 -0.89 -2.06
C ALA A 130 -9.77 -0.12 -1.00
N TRP A 131 -10.43 0.80 -0.32
CA TRP A 131 -9.88 1.47 0.86
C TRP A 131 -10.59 0.97 2.11
N TRP A 132 -9.87 0.25 2.98
CA TRP A 132 -10.40 -0.28 4.22
C TRP A 132 -10.05 0.61 5.41
N ASP A 133 -11.06 1.36 5.86
CA ASP A 133 -11.01 2.19 7.07
C ASP A 133 -11.77 1.57 8.25
N GLN A 134 -12.62 0.57 8.00
CA GLN A 134 -13.48 -0.08 9.00
C GLN A 134 -13.52 -1.60 8.81
N ASN A 135 -14.03 -2.30 9.83
CA ASN A 135 -14.30 -3.73 9.74
C ASN A 135 -15.27 -4.02 8.60
N VAL A 136 -14.82 -4.81 7.64
CA VAL A 136 -15.69 -5.29 6.57
C VAL A 136 -16.34 -6.57 6.97
N ASP A 137 -17.64 -6.64 6.71
CA ASP A 137 -18.45 -7.82 6.91
C ASP A 137 -17.85 -8.96 6.07
N GLU A 138 -17.59 -10.10 6.69
CA GLU A 138 -17.05 -11.31 6.05
C GLU A 138 -17.87 -11.74 4.82
N SER A 139 -19.13 -11.31 4.73
CA SER A 139 -20.00 -11.57 3.58
C SER A 139 -19.74 -10.66 2.37
N SER A 140 -18.90 -9.63 2.49
CA SER A 140 -18.64 -8.68 1.40
C SER A 140 -17.63 -9.24 0.41
N SER A 141 -18.09 -9.59 -0.78
CA SER A 141 -17.21 -9.93 -1.90
C SER A 141 -16.49 -8.68 -2.41
N CYS A 142 -15.16 -8.76 -2.53
CA CYS A 142 -14.31 -7.70 -3.10
C CYS A 142 -13.55 -8.18 -4.34
N SER A 143 -14.06 -9.21 -5.03
CA SER A 143 -13.39 -9.85 -6.16
C SER A 143 -13.19 -8.94 -7.38
N LYS A 144 -13.96 -7.84 -7.48
CA LYS A 144 -13.84 -6.88 -8.59
C LYS A 144 -12.88 -5.73 -8.34
N TYR A 145 -12.32 -5.66 -7.13
CA TYR A 145 -11.25 -4.73 -6.79
C TYR A 145 -9.92 -5.29 -7.27
N ASP A 146 -9.09 -4.42 -7.86
CA ASP A 146 -7.75 -4.81 -8.30
C ASP A 146 -6.80 -4.90 -7.09
N PHE A 147 -6.98 -3.99 -6.13
CA PHE A 147 -6.10 -3.81 -4.98
C PHE A 147 -6.88 -3.44 -3.75
N ALA A 148 -6.29 -3.65 -2.59
CA ALA A 148 -6.81 -3.08 -1.36
C ALA A 148 -5.72 -2.48 -0.47
N PHE A 149 -6.05 -1.33 0.11
CA PHE A 149 -5.27 -0.68 1.14
C PHE A 149 -5.91 -0.90 2.51
N LEU A 150 -5.11 -1.40 3.44
CA LEU A 150 -5.49 -1.59 4.85
C LEU A 150 -4.88 -0.49 5.71
N GLU A 151 -5.72 0.29 6.40
CA GLU A 151 -5.24 1.24 7.42
C GLU A 151 -4.84 0.53 8.73
N ASN A 152 -5.40 -0.65 9.01
CA ASN A 152 -5.14 -1.41 10.23
C ASN A 152 -4.70 -2.84 9.93
N SER A 153 -3.60 -3.28 10.56
CA SER A 153 -3.06 -4.64 10.42
C SER A 153 -4.02 -5.72 10.90
N SER A 154 -4.97 -5.41 11.79
CA SER A 154 -5.96 -6.38 12.26
C SER A 154 -6.98 -6.81 11.18
N LEU A 155 -6.93 -6.20 10.00
CA LEU A 155 -7.86 -6.46 8.90
C LEU A 155 -7.29 -7.42 7.83
N GLU A 156 -6.07 -7.95 8.02
CA GLU A 156 -5.47 -8.89 7.06
C GLU A 156 -6.29 -10.15 6.86
N GLU A 157 -6.82 -10.72 7.93
CA GLU A 157 -7.65 -11.93 7.87
C GLU A 157 -8.90 -11.69 7.01
N ASN A 158 -9.48 -10.49 7.10
CA ASN A 158 -10.63 -10.09 6.29
C ASN A 158 -10.25 -9.90 4.82
N ALA A 159 -9.08 -9.32 4.54
CA ALA A 159 -8.62 -9.11 3.17
C ALA A 159 -8.41 -10.44 2.42
N HIS A 160 -7.88 -11.46 3.11
CA HIS A 160 -7.76 -12.81 2.57
C HIS A 160 -9.13 -13.45 2.32
N ALA A 161 -10.10 -13.26 3.21
CA ALA A 161 -11.47 -13.76 3.03
C ALA A 161 -12.14 -13.13 1.78
N CYS A 162 -11.84 -11.86 1.50
CA CYS A 162 -12.39 -11.12 0.37
C CYS A 162 -11.71 -11.41 -0.99
N GLN A 163 -10.74 -12.33 -1.05
CA GLN A 163 -10.04 -12.77 -2.28
C GLN A 163 -9.36 -11.64 -3.07
N VAL A 164 -8.96 -10.55 -2.42
CA VAL A 164 -8.19 -9.50 -3.10
C VAL A 164 -6.77 -10.01 -3.36
N HIS A 165 -6.35 -10.01 -4.62
CA HIS A 165 -5.06 -10.58 -5.03
C HIS A 165 -3.85 -9.83 -4.44
N HIS A 166 -4.02 -8.54 -4.15
CA HIS A 166 -2.94 -7.67 -3.70
C HIS A 166 -3.40 -6.76 -2.57
N VAL A 167 -2.83 -7.00 -1.39
CA VAL A 167 -3.16 -6.28 -0.16
C VAL A 167 -1.93 -5.49 0.28
N PHE A 168 -2.08 -4.18 0.40
CA PHE A 168 -1.02 -3.29 0.86
C PHE A 168 -1.35 -2.75 2.24
N LYS A 169 -0.39 -2.85 3.15
CA LYS A 169 -0.44 -2.19 4.45
C LYS A 169 0.05 -0.76 4.31
N LEU A 170 -0.78 0.18 4.73
CA LEU A 170 -0.36 1.56 4.90
C LEU A 170 -0.20 1.84 6.39
N GLU A 171 0.99 1.57 6.92
CA GLU A 171 1.38 2.21 8.17
C GLU A 171 1.67 3.68 7.85
N LEU A 172 0.77 4.58 8.22
CA LEU A 172 0.86 6.00 7.82
C LEU A 172 2.01 6.73 8.55
N SER A 173 3.24 6.53 8.08
CA SER A 173 4.40 7.40 8.28
C SER A 173 4.61 8.27 7.03
N GLN A 174 5.30 9.41 7.17
CA GLN A 174 5.57 10.31 6.04
C GLN A 174 6.40 9.63 4.94
N GLU A 175 7.27 8.69 5.32
CA GLU A 175 8.08 7.88 4.42
C GLU A 175 7.21 6.91 3.62
N ILE A 176 6.12 6.42 4.22
CA ILE A 176 5.18 5.48 3.60
C ILE A 176 4.18 6.19 2.68
N LEU A 177 3.88 7.48 2.90
CA LEU A 177 3.13 8.27 1.89
C LEU A 177 3.85 8.23 0.54
N ASN A 178 5.18 8.41 0.53
CA ASN A 178 5.98 8.32 -0.69
C ASN A 178 5.97 6.90 -1.29
N THR A 179 6.04 5.87 -0.45
CA THR A 179 5.95 4.46 -0.89
C THR A 179 4.58 4.14 -1.49
N GLY A 180 3.49 4.60 -0.89
CA GLY A 180 2.13 4.38 -1.38
C GLY A 180 1.90 5.05 -2.73
N VAL A 181 2.40 6.28 -2.91
CA VAL A 181 2.41 6.94 -4.23
C VAL A 181 3.15 6.10 -5.26
N ALA A 182 4.38 5.65 -4.95
CA ALA A 182 5.19 4.89 -5.88
C ALA A 182 4.53 3.56 -6.26
N GLN A 183 3.87 2.89 -5.30
CA GLN A 183 3.09 1.69 -5.54
C GLN A 183 1.90 1.96 -6.48
N ILE A 184 1.12 3.02 -6.25
CA ILE A 184 0.02 3.39 -7.16
C ILE A 184 0.54 3.64 -8.58
N ASP A 185 1.67 4.33 -8.70
CA ASP A 185 2.32 4.62 -10.00
C ASP A 185 2.74 3.34 -10.74
N GLU A 186 3.39 2.42 -10.02
CA GLU A 186 3.84 1.13 -10.55
C GLU A 186 2.66 0.27 -11.01
N LEU A 187 1.61 0.19 -10.19
CA LEU A 187 0.41 -0.60 -10.50
C LEU A 187 -0.36 -0.03 -11.69
N LEU A 188 -0.48 1.30 -11.77
CA LEU A 188 -1.11 1.94 -12.92
C LEU A 188 -0.33 1.62 -14.20
N ARG A 189 1.00 1.68 -14.17
CA ARG A 189 1.84 1.31 -15.32
C ARG A 189 1.67 -0.15 -15.70
N ALA A 190 1.68 -1.07 -14.74
CA ALA A 190 1.47 -2.50 -14.98
C ALA A 190 0.11 -2.75 -15.66
N ARG A 191 -0.99 -2.17 -15.15
CA ARG A 191 -2.32 -2.29 -15.76
C ARG A 191 -2.42 -1.64 -17.14
N MET A 192 -1.78 -0.49 -17.35
CA MET A 192 -1.74 0.14 -18.66
C MET A 192 -1.01 -0.72 -19.69
N LEU A 193 0.05 -1.42 -19.28
CA LEU A 193 0.77 -2.36 -20.13
C LEU A 193 -0.11 -3.58 -20.48
N GLU A 194 -0.80 -4.15 -19.50
CA GLU A 194 -1.73 -5.27 -19.71
C GLU A 194 -2.86 -4.92 -20.69
N SER A 195 -3.44 -3.72 -20.56
CA SER A 195 -4.47 -3.24 -21.49
C SER A 195 -3.94 -3.12 -22.91
N GLN A 196 -2.72 -2.59 -23.10
CA GLN A 196 -2.09 -2.49 -24.42
C GLN A 196 -1.83 -3.87 -25.03
N ILE A 197 -1.44 -4.85 -24.22
CA ILE A 197 -1.24 -6.23 -24.68
C ILE A 197 -2.59 -6.86 -25.08
N SER A 198 -3.64 -6.67 -24.28
CA SER A 198 -4.98 -7.18 -24.58
C SER A 198 -5.54 -6.60 -25.89
N ASP A 199 -5.40 -5.30 -26.12
CA ASP A 199 -5.86 -4.64 -27.36
C ASP A 199 -5.04 -5.07 -28.59
N SER A 200 -3.80 -5.54 -28.40
CA SER A 200 -2.94 -6.08 -29.47
C SER A 200 -3.29 -7.52 -29.86
N SER A 201 -4.07 -8.25 -29.05
CA SER A 201 -4.35 -9.68 -29.22
C SER A 201 -5.33 -10.03 -30.36
N ASP A 202 -6.00 -9.04 -30.96
CA ASP A 202 -6.78 -9.20 -32.18
C ASP A 202 -5.92 -9.20 -33.47
N MET A 203 -4.59 -9.06 -33.34
CA MET A 203 -3.65 -9.21 -34.46
C MET A 203 -3.25 -10.67 -34.62
N ASN A 204 -3.95 -11.36 -35.53
CA ASN A 204 -3.65 -12.64 -36.18
C ASN A 204 -2.33 -13.34 -35.76
N PRO A 205 -2.38 -14.46 -35.02
CA PRO A 205 -1.19 -15.11 -34.49
C PRO A 205 -0.54 -16.05 -35.51
N LEU A 206 -0.19 -15.55 -36.70
CA LEU A 206 0.57 -16.31 -37.69
C LEU A 206 1.37 -15.35 -38.60
N SER A 207 2.59 -14.95 -38.20
CA SER A 207 3.74 -14.77 -39.12
C SER A 207 5.03 -14.18 -38.53
N HIS A 208 5.12 -13.86 -37.23
CA HIS A 208 6.41 -13.45 -36.64
C HIS A 208 6.96 -14.50 -35.70
N GLN A 209 7.64 -15.50 -36.28
CA GLN A 209 8.82 -16.05 -35.62
C GLN A 209 9.86 -14.92 -35.56
N ASP A 210 10.45 -14.69 -34.38
CA ASP A 210 11.59 -13.81 -34.09
C ASP A 210 11.35 -12.47 -33.37
N GLU A 211 10.22 -12.26 -32.67
CA GLU A 211 10.17 -11.23 -31.63
C GLU A 211 10.00 -11.87 -30.25
N LEU A 212 11.10 -11.87 -29.49
CA LEU A 212 11.15 -12.29 -28.10
C LEU A 212 10.16 -11.47 -27.26
N PRO A 213 9.52 -12.04 -26.22
CA PRO A 213 8.64 -11.28 -25.35
C PRO A 213 9.42 -10.11 -24.73
N PRO A 214 8.85 -8.89 -24.69
CA PRO A 214 9.44 -7.77 -23.97
C PRO A 214 9.77 -8.20 -22.53
N ALA A 215 10.88 -7.72 -21.96
CA ALA A 215 11.29 -8.08 -20.61
C ALA A 215 10.17 -7.87 -19.57
N ASP A 216 9.29 -6.90 -19.80
CA ASP A 216 8.14 -6.61 -18.97
C ASP A 216 7.07 -7.72 -19.00
N ALA A 217 6.83 -8.34 -20.16
CA ALA A 217 5.90 -9.47 -20.26
C ALA A 217 6.42 -10.70 -19.49
N LEU A 218 7.74 -10.91 -19.50
CA LEU A 218 8.38 -11.95 -18.71
C LEU A 218 8.21 -11.67 -17.20
N ILE A 219 8.39 -10.42 -16.76
CA ILE A 219 8.20 -10.03 -15.35
C ILE A 219 6.76 -10.33 -14.90
N VAL A 220 5.76 -9.98 -15.71
CA VAL A 220 4.34 -10.25 -15.39
C VAL A 220 4.09 -11.75 -15.22
N GLU A 221 4.61 -12.59 -16.13
CA GLU A 221 4.45 -14.04 -16.05
C GLU A 221 5.16 -14.64 -14.81
N VAL A 222 6.34 -14.13 -14.48
CA VAL A 222 7.09 -14.52 -13.28
C VAL A 222 6.33 -14.17 -12.00
N LEU A 223 5.80 -12.94 -11.91
CA LEU A 223 5.02 -12.50 -10.76
C LEU A 223 3.73 -13.33 -10.62
N SER A 224 3.07 -13.64 -11.74
CA SER A 224 1.92 -14.54 -11.75
C SER A 224 2.27 -15.94 -11.21
N ALA A 225 3.37 -16.54 -11.68
CA ALA A 225 3.85 -17.84 -11.19
C ALA A 225 4.20 -17.81 -9.70
N LEU A 226 4.88 -16.75 -9.22
CA LEU A 226 5.17 -16.58 -7.80
C LEU A 226 3.87 -16.48 -6.99
N ASN A 227 2.91 -15.66 -7.40
CA ASN A 227 1.64 -15.50 -6.68
C ASN A 227 0.79 -16.78 -6.70
N GLY A 228 0.90 -17.58 -7.77
CA GLY A 228 0.28 -18.90 -7.88
C GLY A 228 0.95 -20.00 -7.04
N GLY A 229 2.04 -19.69 -6.32
CA GLY A 229 2.78 -20.69 -5.54
C GLY A 229 3.60 -21.66 -6.42
N GLU A 230 3.99 -21.24 -7.62
CA GLU A 230 4.78 -21.99 -8.60
C GLU A 230 6.23 -21.47 -8.69
N PRO A 231 7.04 -21.49 -7.61
CA PRO A 231 8.35 -20.84 -7.59
C PRO A 231 9.36 -21.48 -8.56
N GLN A 232 9.20 -22.77 -8.91
CA GLN A 232 10.03 -23.43 -9.92
C GLN A 232 9.78 -22.85 -11.32
N LYS A 233 8.51 -22.66 -11.69
CA LYS A 233 8.15 -22.04 -12.97
C LYS A 233 8.69 -20.62 -13.07
N ALA A 234 8.60 -19.85 -11.98
CA ALA A 234 9.18 -18.52 -11.89
C ALA A 234 10.71 -18.55 -12.10
N GLN A 235 11.42 -19.50 -11.47
CA GLN A 235 12.86 -19.68 -11.68
C GLN A 235 13.20 -20.04 -13.13
N ASP A 236 12.45 -20.96 -13.74
CA ASP A 236 12.68 -21.40 -15.12
C ASP A 236 12.51 -20.22 -16.11
N LEU A 237 11.43 -19.45 -15.95
CA LEU A 237 11.14 -18.24 -16.72
C LEU A 237 12.25 -17.20 -16.56
N LEU A 238 12.69 -16.95 -15.33
CA LEU A 238 13.74 -15.96 -15.07
C LEU A 238 15.13 -16.41 -15.53
N THR A 239 15.44 -17.71 -15.47
CA THR A 239 16.71 -18.25 -15.98
C THR A 239 16.77 -18.11 -17.50
N ALA A 240 15.66 -18.40 -18.18
CA ALA A 240 15.51 -18.13 -19.61
C ALA A 240 15.66 -16.63 -19.89
N GLY A 241 14.99 -15.78 -19.12
CA GLY A 241 15.06 -14.33 -19.21
C GLY A 241 16.46 -13.75 -19.04
N LYS A 242 17.21 -14.22 -18.04
CA LYS A 242 18.57 -13.75 -17.73
C LYS A 242 19.53 -14.00 -18.88
N SER A 243 19.33 -15.06 -19.66
CA SER A 243 20.13 -15.30 -20.86
C SER A 243 19.86 -14.28 -21.99
N LEU A 244 18.65 -13.73 -22.02
CA LEU A 244 18.17 -12.78 -23.02
C LEU A 244 18.40 -11.31 -22.58
N PHE A 245 18.40 -11.06 -21.28
CA PHE A 245 18.41 -9.73 -20.67
C PHE A 245 19.46 -9.64 -19.55
N GLN A 246 20.72 -9.93 -19.88
CA GLN A 246 21.82 -10.02 -18.90
C GLN A 246 22.03 -8.75 -18.07
N ASP A 247 21.66 -7.58 -18.63
CA ASP A 247 21.86 -6.27 -18.01
C ASP A 247 20.54 -5.59 -17.60
N TYR A 248 19.43 -6.32 -17.41
CA TYR A 248 18.13 -5.73 -17.04
C TYR A 248 17.90 -5.77 -15.52
N PRO A 249 18.10 -4.63 -14.80
CA PRO A 249 18.11 -4.62 -13.34
C PRO A 249 16.81 -5.11 -12.70
N GLU A 250 15.69 -4.91 -13.39
CA GLU A 250 14.34 -5.21 -12.93
C GLU A 250 14.09 -6.72 -12.75
N LEU A 251 14.93 -7.59 -13.34
CA LEU A 251 14.81 -9.05 -13.17
C LEU A 251 15.40 -9.58 -11.87
N HIS A 252 16.36 -8.87 -11.26
CA HIS A 252 17.08 -9.37 -10.09
C HIS A 252 16.19 -9.47 -8.85
N PHE A 253 15.23 -8.56 -8.66
CA PHE A 253 14.35 -8.60 -7.49
C PHE A 253 13.37 -9.80 -7.52
N PRO A 254 12.61 -10.03 -8.61
CA PRO A 254 11.78 -11.24 -8.72
C PRO A 254 12.59 -12.54 -8.64
N LEU A 255 13.82 -12.57 -9.18
CA LEU A 255 14.74 -13.71 -9.08
C LEU A 255 15.10 -14.04 -7.63
N ALA A 256 15.47 -13.01 -6.86
CA ALA A 256 15.77 -13.18 -5.45
C ALA A 256 14.59 -13.78 -4.67
N ILE A 257 13.37 -13.32 -4.94
CA ILE A 257 12.15 -13.86 -4.31
C ILE A 257 11.93 -15.33 -4.72
N ALA A 258 12.11 -15.65 -6.00
CA ALA A 258 11.97 -17.02 -6.49
C ALA A 258 12.95 -17.97 -5.80
N TYR A 259 14.24 -17.61 -5.74
CA TYR A 259 15.27 -18.39 -5.05
C TYR A 259 14.98 -18.54 -3.55
N ALA A 260 14.57 -17.46 -2.88
CA ALA A 260 14.23 -17.49 -1.47
C ALA A 260 13.08 -18.47 -1.18
N ARG A 261 12.04 -18.49 -2.03
CA ARG A 261 10.90 -19.42 -1.91
C ARG A 261 11.27 -20.87 -2.22
N LEU A 262 12.27 -21.11 -3.05
CA LEU A 262 12.84 -22.44 -3.31
C LEU A 262 13.78 -22.90 -2.18
N GLY A 263 14.11 -22.03 -1.22
CA GLY A 263 15.04 -22.30 -0.13
C GLY A 263 16.52 -22.13 -0.52
N ASP A 264 16.83 -21.63 -1.72
CA ASP A 264 18.19 -21.33 -2.16
C ASP A 264 18.60 -19.92 -1.72
N LEU A 265 18.84 -19.79 -0.40
CA LEU A 265 19.09 -18.50 0.24
C LEU A 265 20.37 -17.81 -0.27
N GLU A 266 21.36 -18.57 -0.71
CA GLU A 266 22.63 -18.01 -1.21
C GLU A 266 22.46 -17.40 -2.60
N GLN A 267 21.73 -18.06 -3.51
CA GLN A 267 21.38 -17.45 -4.80
C GLN A 267 20.48 -16.23 -4.62
N ALA A 268 19.53 -16.29 -3.69
CA ALA A 268 18.67 -15.14 -3.38
C ALA A 268 19.50 -13.91 -2.96
N LYS A 269 20.50 -14.08 -2.08
CA LYS A 269 21.41 -12.99 -1.69
C LYS A 269 22.23 -12.47 -2.86
N CYS A 270 22.73 -13.35 -3.73
CA CYS A 270 23.52 -12.97 -4.90
C CYS A 270 22.72 -12.03 -5.82
N GLU A 271 21.45 -12.38 -6.10
CA GLU A 271 20.58 -11.55 -6.94
C GLU A 271 20.24 -10.20 -6.28
N VAL A 272 20.02 -10.17 -4.96
CA VAL A 272 19.83 -8.91 -4.23
C VAL A 272 21.08 -8.02 -4.28
N GLN A 273 22.27 -8.62 -4.17
CA GLN A 273 23.54 -7.89 -4.26
C GLN A 273 23.76 -7.31 -5.66
N GLU A 274 23.45 -8.07 -6.72
CA GLU A 274 23.50 -7.54 -8.09
C GLU A 274 22.51 -6.40 -8.29
N LEU A 275 21.28 -6.51 -7.77
CA LEU A 275 20.32 -5.42 -7.79
C LEU A 275 20.85 -4.15 -7.10
N PHE A 276 21.58 -4.26 -5.98
CA PHE A 276 22.18 -3.11 -5.32
C PHE A 276 23.27 -2.41 -6.16
N ARG A 277 23.90 -3.11 -7.10
CA ARG A 277 24.86 -2.49 -8.03
C ARG A 277 24.17 -1.49 -8.96
N PHE A 278 22.92 -1.78 -9.34
CA PHE A 278 22.11 -0.89 -10.18
C PHE A 278 21.29 0.11 -9.36
N ARG A 279 20.75 -0.31 -8.22
CA ARG A 279 19.87 0.47 -7.35
C ARG A 279 20.25 0.31 -5.87
N PRO A 280 21.27 1.06 -5.38
CA PRO A 280 21.76 0.93 -4.00
C PRO A 280 20.70 1.20 -2.91
N ASN A 281 19.69 2.01 -3.22
CA ASN A 281 18.65 2.44 -2.29
C ASN A 281 17.30 1.74 -2.54
N HIS A 282 17.29 0.51 -3.07
CA HIS A 282 16.05 -0.22 -3.32
C HIS A 282 15.44 -0.73 -1.99
N PRO A 283 14.30 -0.18 -1.51
CA PRO A 283 13.83 -0.42 -0.14
C PRO A 283 13.45 -1.88 0.13
N PHE A 284 12.73 -2.51 -0.81
CA PHE A 284 12.32 -3.91 -0.66
C PHE A 284 13.49 -4.89 -0.71
N ALA A 285 14.56 -4.52 -1.41
CA ALA A 285 15.75 -5.37 -1.52
C ALA A 285 16.58 -5.30 -0.25
N GLN A 286 16.66 -4.13 0.40
CA GLN A 286 17.28 -4.00 1.72
C GLN A 286 16.56 -4.87 2.76
N GLN A 287 15.24 -4.81 2.79
CA GLN A 287 14.46 -5.66 3.70
C GLN A 287 14.70 -7.16 3.43
N LEU A 288 14.55 -7.60 2.18
CA LEU A 288 14.77 -8.99 1.81
C LEU A 288 16.19 -9.46 2.15
N TYR A 289 17.21 -8.63 1.92
CA TYR A 289 18.59 -8.96 2.28
C TYR A 289 18.77 -9.19 3.78
N LEU A 290 18.17 -8.34 4.62
CA LEU A 290 18.23 -8.48 6.08
C LEU A 290 17.59 -9.80 6.52
N GLU A 291 16.43 -10.14 5.97
CA GLU A 291 15.73 -11.41 6.24
C GLU A 291 16.55 -12.63 5.80
N LEU A 292 17.19 -12.56 4.63
CA LEU A 292 18.06 -13.63 4.13
C LEU A 292 19.30 -13.79 5.00
N CYS A 293 19.89 -12.70 5.49
CA CYS A 293 21.04 -12.73 6.40
C CYS A 293 20.70 -13.28 7.79
N SER A 294 19.51 -12.98 8.33
CA SER A 294 19.10 -13.51 9.64
C SER A 294 18.82 -15.01 9.62
N ASN A 295 18.43 -15.55 8.46
CA ASN A 295 18.01 -16.95 8.32
C ASN A 295 19.12 -17.91 7.89
N THR A 296 20.26 -17.41 7.43
CA THR A 296 21.44 -18.26 7.20
C THR A 296 22.28 -18.34 8.47
N PRO A 297 22.47 -19.53 9.06
CA PRO A 297 23.40 -19.72 10.16
C PRO A 297 24.76 -19.16 9.75
N CYS A 298 25.28 -18.21 10.51
CA CYS A 298 26.63 -17.71 10.31
C CYS A 298 27.57 -18.93 10.33
N PRO A 299 28.32 -19.24 9.25
CA PRO A 299 29.28 -20.32 9.31
C PRO A 299 30.23 -19.97 10.46
N VAL A 300 30.23 -20.82 11.49
CA VAL A 300 31.08 -20.63 12.66
C VAL A 300 32.52 -20.67 12.15
N ASP A 301 33.19 -19.54 12.35
CA ASP A 301 34.53 -19.24 11.85
C ASP A 301 35.53 -20.33 12.31
N GLU A 302 35.79 -21.32 11.45
CA GLU A 302 36.89 -22.26 11.64
C GLU A 302 38.22 -21.56 11.31
N GLY A 303 38.69 -20.79 12.30
CA GLY A 303 40.11 -20.62 12.52
C GLY A 303 40.66 -19.23 12.26
N LEU A 304 40.60 -18.37 13.28
CA LEU A 304 41.71 -17.46 13.57
C LEU A 304 41.95 -17.36 15.09
N SER A 305 43.11 -17.87 15.51
CA SER A 305 43.61 -17.86 16.87
C SER A 305 44.28 -16.53 17.22
N GLY A 306 43.84 -15.91 18.31
CA GLY A 306 44.69 -15.35 19.37
C GLY A 306 45.24 -13.93 19.21
N GLN A 307 44.79 -13.02 20.08
CA GLN A 307 45.59 -12.30 21.09
C GLN A 307 44.64 -11.51 22.03
N PRO A 308 44.99 -11.30 23.32
CA PRO A 308 44.07 -10.71 24.28
C PRO A 308 44.14 -9.18 24.25
N PHE A 309 43.03 -8.54 23.88
CA PHE A 309 42.81 -7.11 24.14
C PHE A 309 42.06 -6.96 25.47
N SER A 310 42.68 -6.26 26.41
CA SER A 310 41.95 -5.66 27.54
C SER A 310 41.15 -4.48 27.01
N SER A 311 39.90 -4.73 26.67
CA SER A 311 38.87 -3.73 26.45
C SER A 311 37.61 -4.25 27.11
N GLU A 312 36.94 -3.42 27.92
CA GLU A 312 35.60 -3.72 28.44
C GLU A 312 34.76 -4.25 27.27
N MET A 313 34.39 -5.52 27.35
CA MET A 313 33.66 -6.15 26.26
C MET A 313 32.36 -5.36 26.07
N PRO A 314 32.04 -4.93 24.84
CA PRO A 314 30.74 -4.35 24.57
C PRO A 314 29.69 -5.35 25.03
N LEU A 315 28.75 -4.89 25.85
CA LEU A 315 27.62 -5.69 26.31
C LEU A 315 26.97 -6.36 25.10
N SER A 316 26.65 -7.65 25.22
CA SER A 316 26.01 -8.35 24.11
C SER A 316 24.66 -7.69 23.80
N ARG A 317 24.17 -7.82 22.56
CA ARG A 317 22.83 -7.32 22.20
C ARG A 317 21.74 -7.85 23.13
N GLU A 318 21.91 -9.07 23.62
CA GLU A 318 21.00 -9.72 24.57
C GLU A 318 21.04 -9.04 25.95
N ASP A 319 22.23 -8.62 26.41
CA ASP A 319 22.37 -7.91 27.68
C ASP A 319 21.77 -6.50 27.62
N VAL A 320 21.93 -5.80 26.48
CA VAL A 320 21.29 -4.49 26.27
C VAL A 320 19.77 -4.61 26.23
N ALA A 321 19.23 -5.65 25.57
CA ALA A 321 17.79 -5.90 25.57
C ALA A 321 17.25 -6.14 26.99
N LYS A 322 17.94 -6.95 27.81
CA LYS A 322 17.57 -7.17 29.22
C LYS A 322 17.61 -5.89 30.05
N GLU A 323 18.58 -5.01 29.83
CA GLU A 323 18.69 -3.71 30.53
C GLU A 323 17.53 -2.76 30.13
N VAL A 324 17.15 -2.74 28.84
CA VAL A 324 16.01 -1.96 28.35
C VAL A 324 14.69 -2.46 28.96
N ASP A 325 14.46 -3.77 28.97
CA ASP A 325 13.24 -4.36 29.55
C ASP A 325 13.14 -4.08 31.05
N GLN A 326 14.25 -4.17 31.78
CA GLN A 326 14.29 -3.82 33.20
C GLN A 326 13.89 -2.36 33.43
N LEU A 327 14.45 -1.41 32.65
CA LEU A 327 14.14 0.00 32.77
C LEU A 327 12.67 0.32 32.47
N LEU A 328 12.06 -0.38 31.50
CA LEU A 328 10.65 -0.22 31.18
C LEU A 328 9.74 -0.74 32.30
N ASN A 329 10.07 -1.89 32.90
CA ASN A 329 9.34 -2.42 34.04
C ASN A 329 9.40 -1.47 35.26
N GLU A 330 10.58 -0.93 35.57
CA GLU A 330 10.72 0.07 36.63
C GLU A 330 9.94 1.36 36.33
N ALA A 331 9.81 1.74 35.06
CA ALA A 331 8.99 2.89 34.67
C ALA A 331 7.50 2.64 34.94
N ILE A 332 7.01 1.42 34.67
CA ILE A 332 5.64 1.00 34.98
C ILE A 332 5.38 1.07 36.50
N GLU A 333 6.31 0.56 37.32
CA GLU A 333 6.21 0.65 38.78
C GLU A 333 6.14 2.11 39.26
N CYS A 334 6.96 2.99 38.68
CA CYS A 334 6.90 4.43 38.97
C CYS A 334 5.53 5.03 38.62
N LEU A 335 4.91 4.62 37.50
CA LEU A 335 3.58 5.09 37.11
C LEU A 335 2.50 4.62 38.09
N GLN A 336 2.57 3.37 38.56
CA GLN A 336 1.64 2.83 39.57
C GLN A 336 1.72 3.59 40.90
N GLN A 337 2.90 4.09 41.26
CA GLN A 337 3.13 4.92 42.44
C GLN A 337 2.84 6.41 42.21
N GLN A 338 2.28 6.79 41.06
CA GLN A 338 2.06 8.19 40.64
C GLN A 338 3.35 9.04 40.60
N ASN A 339 4.52 8.41 40.45
CA ASN A 339 5.82 9.07 40.34
C ASN A 339 6.18 9.33 38.86
N LEU A 340 5.59 10.39 38.29
CA LEU A 340 5.74 10.72 36.86
C LEU A 340 7.18 11.12 36.46
N SER A 341 7.92 11.79 37.34
CA SER A 341 9.33 12.16 37.06
C SER A 341 10.23 10.93 37.03
N GLY A 342 10.01 9.98 37.95
CA GLY A 342 10.74 8.71 37.98
C GLY A 342 10.49 7.83 36.75
N ALA A 343 9.24 7.80 36.25
CA ALA A 343 8.89 7.08 35.04
C ALA A 343 9.54 7.68 33.79
N ARG A 344 9.50 9.02 33.65
CA ARG A 344 10.12 9.73 32.51
C ARG A 344 11.62 9.50 32.41
N GLU A 345 12.33 9.52 33.53
CA GLU A 345 13.78 9.32 33.54
C GLU A 345 14.17 7.89 33.11
N ARG A 346 13.41 6.87 33.52
CA ARG A 346 13.67 5.48 33.13
C ARG A 346 13.40 5.23 31.66
N ILE A 347 12.34 5.80 31.12
CA ILE A 347 12.04 5.76 29.68
C ILE A 347 13.16 6.45 28.88
N ARG A 348 13.67 7.59 29.35
CA ARG A 348 14.79 8.28 28.71
C ARG A 348 16.04 7.39 28.66
N ARG A 349 16.40 6.75 29.78
CA ARG A 349 17.56 5.85 29.85
C ARG A 349 17.38 4.60 28.98
N ALA A 350 16.17 4.03 28.93
CA ALA A 350 15.86 2.90 28.06
C ALA A 350 16.07 3.27 26.58
N LYS A 351 15.65 4.48 26.18
CA LYS A 351 15.87 4.99 24.83
C LYS A 351 17.35 5.20 24.51
N GLU A 352 18.12 5.77 25.45
CA GLU A 352 19.56 5.99 25.29
C GLU A 352 20.33 4.66 25.14
N ARG A 353 19.95 3.63 25.91
CA ARG A 353 20.52 2.28 25.78
C ARG A 353 20.12 1.58 24.49
N GLY A 354 18.86 1.67 24.10
CA GLY A 354 18.38 1.11 22.83
C GLY A 354 19.03 1.75 21.59
N SER A 355 19.49 3.01 21.70
CA SER A 355 20.14 3.73 20.60
C SER A 355 21.64 3.42 20.46
N THR A 356 22.24 2.68 21.42
CA THR A 356 23.66 2.30 21.40
C THR A 356 23.94 0.95 20.74
N VAL A 357 22.90 0.28 20.24
CA VAL A 357 22.92 -1.01 19.51
C VAL A 357 22.55 -0.76 18.05
#